data_AF-A0A1K9ZQQ3-F1
#
_entry.id   AF-A0A1K9ZQQ3-F1
#
_cell.length_a   1.000
_cell.length_b   1.000
_cell.length_c   1.000
_cell.angle_alpha   90.00
_cell.angle_beta   90.00
_cell.angle_gamma   90.00
#
_symmetry.space_group_name_H-M   'P 1'
#
loop_
_entity.id
_entity.type
_entity.pdbx_description
1 polymer ?
#
loop_
_entity_poly.entity_id
_entity_poly.type
_entity_poly.pdbx_seq_one_letter_code
_entity_poly.pdbx_strand_id
1 'polypeptide(L)' 'MHYYRLKTKKDAERCILDYLAYYNSKRPHTTLGYLSPMEFEQQILRKVA' A
#
# COMPACT_ATOMS: atom_id res chain seq x y z
N MET A 1 -10.56 -13.57 -12.96
CA MET A 1 -10.28 -13.14 -11.57
C MET A 1 -9.62 -14.29 -10.82
N HIS A 2 -8.45 -14.06 -10.22
CA HIS A 2 -7.79 -15.06 -9.37
C HIS A 2 -8.13 -14.76 -7.90
N TYR A 3 -8.99 -15.60 -7.32
CA TYR A 3 -9.32 -15.50 -5.90
C TYR A 3 -8.38 -16.40 -5.10
N TYR A 4 -7.73 -15.82 -4.09
CA TYR A 4 -6.90 -16.58 -3.16
C TYR A 4 -7.76 -17.06 -1.99
N ARG A 5 -7.79 -18.37 -1.74
CA ARG A 5 -8.55 -18.94 -0.62
C ARG A 5 -7.64 -19.09 0.60
N LEU A 6 -7.97 -18.36 1.64
CA LEU A 6 -7.25 -18.37 2.91
C LEU A 6 -7.75 -19.52 3.78
N LYS A 7 -6.83 -20.25 4.41
CA LYS A 7 -7.15 -21.45 5.19
C LYS A 7 -7.52 -21.12 6.63
N THR A 8 -6.84 -20.12 7.20
CA THR A 8 -7.05 -19.69 8.58
C THR A 8 -7.32 -18.19 8.68
N LYS A 9 -7.91 -17.76 9.80
CA LYS A 9 -8.08 -16.34 10.13
C LYS A 9 -6.72 -15.61 10.15
N LYS A 10 -5.69 -16.24 10.69
CA LYS A 10 -4.34 -15.68 10.79
C LYS A 10 -3.72 -15.43 9.40
N ASP A 11 -3.95 -16.33 8.44
CA ASP A 11 -3.52 -16.13 7.06
C ASP A 11 -4.24 -14.92 6.44
N ALA A 12 -5.53 -14.76 6.72
CA ALA A 12 -6.31 -13.62 6.24
C ALA A 12 -5.79 -12.29 6.79
N GLU A 13 -5.55 -12.23 8.11
CA GLU A 13 -4.95 -11.08 8.76
C GLU A 13 -3.60 -10.73 8.15
N ARG A 14 -2.75 -11.75 7.90
CA ARG A 14 -1.44 -11.54 7.27
C ARG A 14 -1.56 -11.00 5.85
N CYS A 15 -2.41 -11.57 5.02
CA CYS A 15 -2.62 -11.08 3.65
C CYS A 15 -3.14 -9.63 3.62
N ILE A 16 -4.02 -9.25 4.54
CA ILE A 16 -4.49 -7.86 4.66
C ILE A 16 -3.33 -6.93 5.02
N LEU A 17 -2.51 -7.30 6.00
CA LEU A 17 -1.35 -6.51 6.42
C LEU A 17 -0.32 -6.37 5.28
N ASP A 18 -0.02 -7.46 4.58
CA ASP A 18 0.91 -7.45 3.45
C ASP A 18 0.37 -6.56 2.31
N TYR A 19 -0.93 -6.63 2.02
CA TYR A 19 -1.55 -5.75 1.03
C TYR A 19 -1.53 -4.28 1.46
N LEU A 20 -1.84 -3.97 2.73
CA LEU A 20 -1.80 -2.60 3.25
C LEU A 20 -0.38 -2.01 3.18
N ALA A 21 0.62 -2.81 3.55
CA ALA A 21 2.02 -2.41 3.44
C ALA A 21 2.40 -2.12 1.99
N TYR A 22 2.02 -2.98 1.04
CA TYR A 22 2.23 -2.75 -0.39
C TYR A 22 1.50 -1.48 -0.88
N TYR A 23 0.23 -1.32 -0.52
CA TYR A 23 -0.61 -0.20 -0.93
C TYR A 23 -0.01 1.14 -0.52
N ASN A 24 0.42 1.26 0.74
CA ASN A 24 0.94 2.51 1.27
C ASN A 24 2.38 2.80 0.81
N SER A 25 3.22 1.77 0.64
CA SER A 25 4.66 1.97 0.38
C SER A 25 5.09 1.85 -1.07
N LYS A 26 4.31 1.19 -1.93
CA LYS A 26 4.77 0.80 -3.28
C LYS A 26 3.73 0.95 -4.37
N ARG A 27 2.43 0.90 -4.06
CA ARG A 27 1.40 0.96 -5.09
C ARG A 27 1.39 2.34 -5.74
N PRO A 28 1.54 2.45 -7.07
CA PRO A 28 1.45 3.74 -7.74
C PRO A 28 -0.02 4.18 -7.84
N HIS A 29 -0.28 5.45 -7.57
CA HIS A 29 -1.59 6.06 -7.71
C HIS A 29 -1.58 7.14 -8.80
N THR A 30 -2.44 7.01 -9.81
CA THR A 30 -2.56 8.00 -10.90
C THR A 30 -2.88 9.40 -10.37
N THR A 31 -3.75 9.49 -9.36
CA THR A 31 -4.07 10.75 -8.66
C THR A 31 -2.87 11.40 -7.98
N LEU A 32 -1.88 10.61 -7.54
CA LEU A 32 -0.65 11.09 -6.90
C LEU A 32 0.51 11.23 -7.90
N GLY A 33 0.25 11.18 -9.21
CA GLY A 33 1.30 11.23 -10.23
C GLY A 33 2.15 9.96 -10.31
N TYR A 34 1.53 8.79 -10.08
CA TYR A 34 2.17 7.47 -10.01
C TYR A 34 3.09 7.26 -8.80
N LEU A 35 3.01 8.13 -7.79
CA LEU A 35 3.65 7.92 -6.49
C LEU A 35 2.79 7.02 -5.61
N SER A 36 3.45 6.32 -4.67
CA SER A 36 2.77 5.73 -3.53
C SER A 36 2.36 6.80 -2.50
N PRO A 37 1.40 6.50 -1.62
CA PRO A 37 0.99 7.42 -0.55
C PRO A 37 2.17 7.90 0.31
N MET A 38 3.05 6.99 0.72
CA MET A 38 4.22 7.34 1.52
C MET A 38 5.23 8.22 0.75
N GLU A 39 5.46 7.96 -0.55
CA GLU A 39 6.34 8.81 -1.36
C GLU A 39 5.77 10.21 -1.53
N PHE A 40 4.46 10.32 -1.73
CA PHE A 40 3.77 11.60 -1.82
C PHE A 40 3.89 12.40 -0.51
N GLU A 41 3.65 11.78 0.64
CA GLU A 41 3.83 12.41 1.95
C GLU A 41 5.28 12.84 2.17
N GLN A 42 6.27 12.01 1.80
CA GLN A 42 7.68 12.38 1.88
C GLN A 42 8.02 13.61 1.03
N GLN A 43 7.47 13.73 -0.17
CA GLN A 43 7.68 14.92 -1.00
C GLN A 43 7.07 16.18 -0.37
N ILE A 44 5.91 16.07 0.27
CA ILE A 44 5.30 17.19 0.99
C ILE A 44 6.19 17.59 2.16
N LEU A 45 6.61 16.64 2.99
CA LEU A 45 7.48 16.91 4.15
C LEU A 45 8.79 17.59 3.73
N ARG A 46 9.41 17.15 2.63
CA ARG A 46 10.63 17.76 2.07
C ARG A 46 10.43 19.17 1.53
N LYS A 47 9.22 19.53 1.09
CA LYS A 47 8.89 20.88 0.58
C LYS A 47 8.59 21.86 1.71
N VAL A 48 8.16 21.36 2.87
CA VAL A 48 7.81 22.17 4.04
C VAL A 48 9.05 22.45 4.91
N ALA A 49 10.02 21.54 4.91
CA ALA A 49 11.33 21.73 5.54
C ALA A 49 12.21 22.73 4.77
#